data_AF-A0A956P0G6-F1
#
_entry.id   AF-A0A956P0G6-F1
#
_cell.length_a   1.000
_cell.length_b   1.000
_cell.length_c   1.000
_cell.angle_alpha   90.00
_cell.angle_beta   90.00
_cell.angle_gamma   90.00
#
_symmetry.space_group_name_H-M   'P 1'
#
loop_
_entity.id
_entity.type
_entity.pdbx_description
1 polymer ?
#
loop_
_entity_poly.entity_id
_entity_poly.type
_entity_poly.pdbx_seq_one_letter_code
_entity_poly.pdbx_strand_id
1 'polypeptide(L)'
;MNMKENKLVEIWGDVVVIRSLILAISFSSFSTMGAFFLAPADDKTKQLFFGLVGALIGFIVSSVVIKPKRVITDAVEANEQHLTQQGVNDE
;
A
#
# COMPACT_ATOMS: atom_id res chain seq x y z
N MET A 1 17.69 -19.55 -4.32
CA MET A 1 16.41 -18.95 -3.90
C MET A 1 16.69 -17.55 -3.38
N ASN A 2 16.22 -16.50 -4.04
CA ASN A 2 16.41 -15.13 -3.56
C ASN A 2 15.18 -14.72 -2.75
N MET A 3 15.24 -14.89 -1.42
CA MET A 3 14.19 -14.42 -0.53
C MET A 3 14.25 -12.90 -0.51
N LYS A 4 13.44 -12.25 -1.36
CA LYS A 4 13.21 -10.81 -1.27
C LYS A 4 12.49 -10.54 0.04
N GLU A 5 13.25 -10.23 1.08
CA GLU A 5 12.73 -9.68 2.32
C GLU A 5 11.84 -8.49 1.96
N ASN A 6 10.54 -8.65 2.21
CA ASN A 6 9.60 -7.54 2.06
C ASN A 6 9.93 -6.57 3.19
N LYS A 7 10.73 -5.55 2.89
CA LYS A 7 11.00 -4.43 3.81
C LYS A 7 9.67 -3.74 4.14
N LEU A 8 9.03 -4.23 5.20
CA LEU A 8 7.88 -3.61 5.84
C LEU A 8 8.45 -2.49 6.72
N VAL A 9 7.96 -1.27 6.52
CA VAL A 9 8.38 -0.09 7.26
C VAL A 9 7.15 0.46 7.97
N GLU A 10 7.26 0.67 9.26
CA GLU A 10 6.21 1.30 10.05
C GLU A 10 6.24 2.80 9.80
N ILE A 11 5.17 3.32 9.22
CA ILE A 11 5.01 4.73 8.89
C ILE A 11 3.74 5.18 9.60
N TRP A 12 3.87 6.10 10.56
CA TRP A 12 2.71 6.65 11.31
C TRP A 12 1.83 5.59 11.98
N GLY A 13 2.43 4.51 12.48
CA GLY A 13 1.71 3.42 13.14
C GLY A 13 0.99 2.45 12.20
N ASP A 14 1.17 2.58 10.88
CA ASP A 14 0.70 1.62 9.88
C ASP A 14 1.89 0.88 9.25
N VAL A 15 1.74 -0.44 9.06
CA VAL A 15 2.79 -1.31 8.51
C VAL A 15 2.65 -1.29 6.99
N VAL A 16 3.51 -0.52 6.32
CA VAL A 16 3.46 -0.37 4.86
C VAL A 16 4.68 -0.99 4.18
N VAL A 17 4.46 -1.61 3.02
CA VAL A 17 5.55 -2.18 2.22
C VAL A 17 6.21 -1.06 1.41
N ILE A 18 7.53 -0.85 1.58
CA ILE A 18 8.25 0.25 0.92
C ILE A 18 8.14 0.22 -0.62
N ARG A 19 8.04 -0.99 -1.20
CA ARG A 19 7.85 -1.16 -2.64
C ARG A 19 6.53 -0.55 -3.12
N SER A 20 5.46 -0.75 -2.36
CA SER A 20 4.14 -0.19 -2.66
C SER A 20 4.13 1.32 -2.49
N LEU A 21 4.85 1.85 -1.49
CA LEU A 21 4.98 3.29 -1.27
C LEU A 21 5.65 4.00 -2.46
N ILE A 22 6.78 3.47 -2.93
CA ILE A 22 7.52 4.03 -4.07
C ILE A 22 6.66 3.97 -5.35
N LEU A 23 5.93 2.87 -5.54
CA LEU A 23 4.96 2.73 -6.64
C LEU A 23 3.86 3.78 -6.56
N ALA A 24 3.28 4.03 -5.37
CA ALA A 24 2.25 5.04 -5.16
C ALA A 24 2.72 6.44 -5.55
N ILE A 25 3.89 6.85 -5.05
CA ILE A 25 4.48 8.17 -5.27
C ILE A 25 4.84 8.36 -6.75
N SER A 26 5.37 7.31 -7.38
CA SER A 26 5.70 7.34 -8.80
C SER A 26 4.43 7.52 -9.62
N PHE A 27 3.39 6.71 -9.36
CA PHE A 27 2.10 6.81 -10.06
C PHE A 27 1.43 8.17 -9.89
N SER A 28 1.41 8.72 -8.67
CA SER A 28 0.83 10.03 -8.41
C SER A 28 1.61 11.14 -9.11
N SER A 29 2.94 11.07 -9.13
CA SER A 29 3.79 12.04 -9.82
C SER A 29 3.56 12.00 -11.34
N PHE A 30 3.49 10.81 -11.94
CA PHE A 30 3.19 10.66 -13.38
C PHE A 30 1.78 11.17 -13.71
N SER A 31 0.78 10.86 -12.88
CA SER A 31 -0.59 11.33 -13.06
C SER A 31 -0.70 12.86 -12.95
N THR A 32 -0.02 13.44 -11.96
CA THR A 32 0.04 14.91 -11.75
C THR A 32 0.69 15.60 -12.94
N MET A 33 1.83 15.09 -13.41
CA MET A 33 2.57 15.66 -14.52
C MET A 33 1.81 15.51 -15.84
N GLY A 34 1.15 14.36 -16.05
CA GLY A 34 0.32 14.11 -17.22
C GLY A 34 -0.88 15.05 -17.28
N ALA A 35 -1.58 15.25 -16.16
CA ALA A 35 -2.72 16.16 -16.10
C ALA A 35 -2.31 17.64 -16.23
N PHE A 36 -1.16 18.01 -15.66
CA PHE A 36 -0.59 19.35 -15.79
C PHE A 36 -0.24 19.71 -17.25
N PHE A 37 0.26 18.73 -18.02
CA PHE A 37 0.61 18.94 -19.43
C PHE A 37 -0.61 18.97 -20.36
N LEU A 38 -1.69 18.29 -19.97
CA LEU A 38 -2.96 18.30 -20.71
C LEU A 38 -3.76 19.61 -20.51
N ALA A 39 -3.39 20.41 -19.51
CA ALA A 39 -4.10 21.63 -19.20
C ALA A 39 -3.83 22.74 -20.24
N PRO A 40 -4.86 23.44 -20.74
CA PRO A 40 -4.69 24.57 -21.65
C PRO A 40 -3.91 25.70 -20.97
N ALA A 41 -2.81 26.12 -21.61
CA ALA A 41 -1.84 27.07 -21.08
C ALA A 41 -2.32 28.53 -20.98
N ASP A 42 -3.59 28.79 -21.33
CA ASP A 42 -4.17 30.13 -21.42
C ASP A 42 -4.36 30.78 -20.03
N ASP A 43 -4.55 29.98 -18.98
CA ASP A 43 -4.67 30.44 -17.59
C ASP A 43 -3.82 29.58 -16.64
N LYS A 44 -2.79 30.17 -16.02
CA LYS A 44 -1.93 29.51 -15.03
C LYS A 44 -2.72 28.88 -13.86
N THR A 45 -3.80 29.53 -13.45
CA THR A 45 -4.67 29.02 -12.38
C THR A 45 -5.34 27.71 -12.78
N LYS A 46 -5.82 27.59 -14.02
CA LYS A 46 -6.46 26.35 -14.52
C LYS A 46 -5.46 25.21 -14.63
N GLN A 47 -4.21 25.52 -14.98
CA GLN A 47 -3.13 24.53 -15.03
C GLN A 47 -2.80 23.93 -13.65
N LEU A 48 -2.82 24.75 -12.60
CA LEU A 48 -2.66 24.27 -11.22
C LEU A 48 -3.81 23.34 -10.81
N PHE A 49 -5.06 23.72 -11.11
CA PHE A 49 -6.22 22.88 -10.79
C PHE A 49 -6.21 21.55 -11.53
N PHE A 50 -5.81 21.54 -12.80
CA PHE A 50 -5.65 20.29 -13.56
C PHE A 50 -4.57 19.38 -12.97
N GLY A 51 -3.42 19.95 -12.59
CA GLY A 51 -2.37 19.20 -11.88
C GLY A 51 -2.87 18.61 -10.56
N LEU A 52 -3.61 19.40 -9.76
CA LEU A 52 -4.17 18.95 -8.49
C LEU A 52 -5.21 17.83 -8.67
N VAL A 53 -6.11 17.96 -9.64
CA VAL A 53 -7.09 16.92 -9.98
C VAL A 53 -6.38 15.65 -10.47
N GLY A 54 -5.33 15.79 -11.28
CA GLY A 54 -4.49 14.67 -11.71
C GLY A 54 -3.80 13.96 -10.55
N ALA A 55 -3.30 14.71 -9.56
CA ALA A 55 -2.72 14.16 -8.34
C ALA A 55 -3.77 13.39 -7.53
N LEU A 56 -4.98 13.95 -7.39
CA LEU A 56 -6.09 13.33 -6.68
C LEU A 56 -6.54 12.02 -7.34
N ILE A 57 -6.70 12.01 -8.66
CA ILE A 57 -7.06 10.80 -9.40
C ILE A 57 -5.94 9.76 -9.28
N GLY A 58 -4.68 10.17 -9.46
CA GLY A 58 -3.53 9.27 -9.30
C GLY A 58 -3.43 8.68 -7.90
N PHE A 59 -3.76 9.47 -6.88
CA PHE A 59 -3.81 9.04 -5.49
C PHE A 59 -4.95 8.04 -5.24
N ILE A 60 -6.17 8.32 -5.70
CA ILE A 60 -7.32 7.40 -5.58
C ILE A 60 -7.02 6.07 -6.26
N VAL A 61 -6.47 6.11 -7.48
CA VAL A 61 -6.05 4.90 -8.21
C VAL A 61 -4.98 4.15 -7.44
N SER A 62 -3.94 4.84 -6.93
CA SER A 62 -2.90 4.21 -6.13
C SER A 62 -3.44 3.57 -4.84
N SER A 63 -4.43 4.20 -4.20
CA SER A 63 -5.06 3.71 -2.98
C SER A 63 -5.90 2.46 -3.23
N VAL A 64 -6.57 2.37 -4.38
CA VAL A 64 -7.31 1.15 -4.77
C VAL A 64 -6.37 0.03 -5.21
N VAL A 65 -5.28 0.36 -5.91
CA VAL A 65 -4.30 -0.64 -6.40
C VAL A 65 -3.46 -1.20 -5.25
N ILE A 66 -3.08 -0.36 -4.28
CA ILE A 66 -2.43 -0.77 -3.03
C ILE A 66 -3.54 -1.27 -2.09
N LYS A 67 -4.20 -2.36 -2.51
CA LYS A 67 -5.20 -3.02 -1.69
C LYS A 67 -4.55 -3.47 -0.38
N PRO A 68 -5.25 -3.31 0.76
CA PRO A 68 -4.75 -3.75 2.04
C PRO A 68 -4.56 -5.26 1.99
N LYS A 69 -3.32 -5.71 2.11
CA LYS A 69 -2.98 -7.11 2.26
C LYS A 69 -3.43 -7.53 3.66
N ARG A 70 -4.74 -7.82 3.82
CA ARG A 70 -5.24 -8.51 5.01
C ARG A 70 -4.71 -9.93 5.01
N VAL A 71 -3.47 -10.08 5.46
CA VAL A 71 -2.97 -11.36 5.95
C VAL A 71 -3.28 -11.33 7.43
N ILE A 72 -4.51 -11.70 7.77
CA ILE A 72 -4.78 -12.19 9.11
C ILE A 72 -4.16 -13.60 9.10
N THR A 73 -2.87 -13.67 9.41
CA THR A 73 -2.29 -14.93 9.84
C THR A 73 -2.71 -15.06 11.30
N ASP A 74 -3.83 -15.72 11.52
CA ASP A 74 -4.19 -16.28 12.82
C ASP A 74 -3.15 -17.36 13.15
N ALA A 75 -1.96 -16.94 13.62
CA ALA A 75 -0.93 -17.84 14.14
C ALA A 75 -1.34 -18.50 15.48
N VAL A 76 -2.62 -18.44 15.84
CA VAL A 76 -3.17 -18.86 17.13
C VAL A 76 -3.75 -20.28 17.07
N GLU A 77 -3.94 -20.89 15.91
CA GLU A 77 -4.58 -22.21 15.83
C GLU A 77 -3.59 -23.40 15.83
N ALA A 78 -2.30 -23.17 15.56
CA ALA A 78 -1.32 -24.26 15.46
C ALA A 78 -0.68 -24.70 16.79
N ASN A 79 -0.82 -23.90 17.87
CA ASN A 79 -0.16 -24.17 19.16
C ASN A 79 -1.11 -24.84 20.18
N GLU A 80 -2.43 -24.69 20.05
CA GLU A 80 -3.40 -25.32 20.98
C GLU A 80 -3.57 -26.82 20.77
N GLN A 81 -3.27 -27.34 19.57
CA GLN A 81 -3.34 -28.78 19.28
C GLN A 81 -2.18 -29.58 19.90
N HIS A 82 -1.08 -28.92 20.28
CA HIS A 82 0.05 -29.57 20.93
C HIS A 82 -0.11 -29.69 22.46
N LEU A 83 -0.90 -28.81 23.09
CA LEU A 83 -1.12 -28.81 24.54
C LEU A 83 -2.22 -29.80 24.98
N THR A 84 -3.21 -30.05 24.11
CA THR A 84 -4.31 -30.99 24.40
C THR A 84 -3.90 -32.46 24.24
N GLN A 85 -2.87 -32.76 23.44
CA GLN A 85 -2.32 -34.12 23.30
C GLN A 85 -1.38 -34.52 24.44
N GLN A 86 -0.74 -33.55 25.10
CA GLN A 86 0.23 -33.83 26.17
C GLN A 86 -0.46 -34.03 27.54
N GLY A 87 -1.61 -33.40 27.79
CA GLY A 87 -2.36 -33.59 29.04
C GLY A 87 -3.19 -34.87 29.14
N VAL A 88 -3.37 -35.63 28.05
CA VAL A 88 -4.16 -36.88 28.03
C VAL A 88 -3.28 -38.13 28.17
N ASN A 89 -1.97 -38.01 27.94
CA ASN A 89 -1.04 -39.15 28.00
C ASN A 89 -0.35 -39.33 29.37
N ASP A 90 -0.67 -38.47 30.34
CA ASP A 90 -0.10 -38.47 31.70
C ASP A 90 -1.13 -38.87 32.81
N GLU A 91 -2.32 -39.38 32.44
CA GLU A 91 -3.32 -39.98 33.37
C GLU A 91 -3.55 -41.48 33.13
#